data_AF-A0A9D4QCU3-F1
#
_entry.id   AF-A0A9D4QCU3-F1
#
_cell.length_a   1.000
_cell.length_b   1.000
_cell.length_c   1.000
_cell.angle_alpha   90.00
_cell.angle_beta   90.00
_cell.angle_gamma   90.00
#
_symmetry.space_group_name_H-M   'P 1'
#
loop_
_entity.id
_entity.type
_entity.pdbx_description
1 polymer ?
#
loop_
_entity_poly.entity_id
_entity_poly.type
_entity_poly.pdbx_seq_one_letter_code
_entity_poly.pdbx_strand_id
1 'polypeptide(L)'
;MEGSSCTKCLRKRHVPPRGLQQGFHITEGGEEYFYVDARTPASTSRWPRSEHSVAEAAGALANMAPLYAMNKSGLNLAYATYNDQPPTGTDGATVDSHGHTKGVILFDEQQGVWLVHSVPDFPGSLTADTTSSPTPAASTDKWRYVYETAVGITLGKDVLVSTWRNGRGGKLPPACNGVAGPRVLDVLQMRFDQASSNASLAFDNTEDHSKWAVSLPGKTWTHDKAEESGGNSDVGYVHRHAHRMQSQLRRGGETLCFRNAMLHGLLLNSVVSHDTCPRNTAAA
;
A
#
# COMPACT_ATOMS: atom_id res chain seq x y z
N MET A 1 -36.82 -0.25 7.42
CA MET A 1 -35.87 0.82 7.81
C MET A 1 -34.51 0.36 7.34
N GLU A 2 -34.06 0.90 6.21
CA GLU A 2 -32.97 0.37 5.40
C GLU A 2 -31.60 0.73 5.97
N GLY A 3 -30.75 -0.29 6.14
CA GLY A 3 -29.38 -0.19 6.61
C GLY A 3 -28.48 0.46 5.57
N SER A 4 -27.87 1.58 5.95
CA SER A 4 -26.86 2.29 5.15
C SER A 4 -25.47 1.80 5.54
N SER A 5 -25.11 0.58 5.15
CA SER A 5 -23.80 -0.05 5.37
C SER A 5 -22.87 0.16 4.18
N CYS A 6 -21.64 0.64 4.43
CA CYS A 6 -20.39 0.49 3.68
C CYS A 6 -20.44 0.44 2.13
N THR A 7 -21.44 1.05 1.50
CA THR A 7 -21.59 1.04 0.05
C THR A 7 -21.08 2.31 -0.59
N LYS A 8 -20.80 3.37 0.15
CA LYS A 8 -20.30 4.62 -0.46
C LYS A 8 -18.84 4.57 -0.94
N CYS A 9 -17.99 3.71 -0.36
CA CYS A 9 -16.62 3.52 -0.84
C CYS A 9 -16.55 2.62 -2.08
N LEU A 10 -17.45 1.62 -2.18
CA LEU A 10 -17.52 0.67 -3.31
C LEU A 10 -18.50 1.11 -4.42
N ARG A 11 -19.47 2.00 -4.13
CA ARG A 11 -20.49 2.50 -5.08
C ARG A 11 -20.22 3.91 -5.61
N LYS A 12 -18.97 4.38 -5.70
CA LYS A 12 -18.71 5.37 -6.76
C LYS A 12 -18.88 4.60 -8.06
N ARG A 13 -19.94 4.92 -8.83
CA ARG A 13 -20.30 4.28 -10.12
C ARG A 13 -19.02 3.83 -10.83
N HIS A 14 -18.79 2.52 -10.80
CA HIS A 14 -17.55 1.93 -11.29
C HIS A 14 -17.60 2.04 -12.80
N VAL A 15 -16.93 3.05 -13.34
CA VAL A 15 -16.48 2.95 -14.73
C VAL A 15 -15.35 1.93 -14.66
N PRO A 16 -15.46 0.74 -15.28
CA PRO A 16 -14.35 -0.20 -15.31
C PRO A 16 -13.07 0.55 -15.71
N PRO A 17 -11.93 0.31 -15.05
CA PRO A 17 -10.70 1.02 -15.35
C PRO A 17 -10.46 1.00 -16.86
N ARG A 18 -10.24 2.20 -17.44
CA ARG A 18 -9.94 2.32 -18.87
C ARG A 18 -8.66 1.54 -19.15
N GLY A 19 -8.77 0.43 -19.87
CA GLY A 19 -7.63 -0.42 -20.20
C GLY A 19 -7.72 -1.89 -19.76
N LEU A 20 -8.86 -2.36 -19.24
CA LEU A 20 -9.10 -3.80 -19.07
C LEU A 20 -8.87 -4.55 -20.40
N GLN A 21 -7.77 -5.31 -20.48
CA GLN A 21 -7.55 -6.26 -21.57
C GLN A 21 -8.10 -7.64 -21.21
N GLN A 22 -8.26 -8.45 -22.26
CA GLN A 22 -9.14 -9.62 -22.34
C GLN A 22 -9.14 -10.55 -21.11
N GLY A 23 -10.35 -10.91 -20.67
CA GLY A 23 -10.59 -12.06 -19.78
C GLY A 23 -10.49 -11.80 -18.27
N PHE A 24 -10.09 -10.61 -17.82
CA PHE A 24 -10.12 -10.29 -16.39
C PHE A 24 -11.51 -9.78 -15.97
N HIS A 25 -12.27 -10.64 -15.28
CA HIS A 25 -13.56 -10.28 -14.72
C HIS A 25 -13.38 -9.66 -13.32
N ILE A 26 -13.64 -8.35 -13.23
CA ILE A 26 -13.91 -7.64 -11.97
C ILE A 26 -15.42 -7.71 -11.77
N THR A 27 -15.89 -8.29 -10.67
CA THR A 27 -17.31 -8.24 -10.29
C THR A 27 -17.73 -6.80 -10.01
N GLU A 28 -19.02 -6.51 -10.10
CA GLU A 28 -19.55 -5.19 -9.75
C GLU A 28 -19.21 -4.77 -8.31
N GLY A 29 -18.89 -5.73 -7.43
CA GLY A 29 -18.46 -5.49 -6.05
C GLY A 29 -17.00 -5.04 -5.90
N GLY A 30 -16.13 -5.33 -6.87
CA GLY A 30 -14.70 -5.03 -6.78
C GLY A 30 -14.00 -5.71 -5.60
N GLU A 31 -14.44 -6.92 -5.25
CA GLU A 31 -14.02 -7.64 -4.05
C GLU A 31 -12.91 -8.67 -4.33
N GLU A 32 -12.49 -8.80 -5.58
CA GLU A 32 -11.38 -9.66 -5.99
C GLU A 32 -10.04 -9.17 -5.45
N TYR A 33 -9.18 -10.11 -5.07
CA TYR A 33 -7.81 -9.82 -4.71
C TYR A 33 -6.84 -10.92 -5.14
N PHE A 34 -5.59 -10.53 -5.33
CA PHE A 34 -4.48 -11.47 -5.41
C PHE A 34 -3.93 -11.73 -4.01
N TYR A 35 -3.47 -12.95 -3.76
CA TYR A 35 -2.99 -13.36 -2.45
C TYR A 35 -1.66 -14.11 -2.56
N VAL A 36 -0.74 -13.77 -1.67
CA VAL A 36 0.53 -14.49 -1.50
C VAL A 36 0.86 -14.58 -0.01
N ASP A 37 1.51 -15.67 0.37
CA ASP A 37 2.00 -15.92 1.73
C ASP A 37 3.30 -16.74 1.70
N ALA A 38 3.80 -17.12 2.88
CA ALA A 38 5.03 -17.90 3.02
C ALA A 38 4.98 -19.30 2.36
N ARG A 39 3.79 -19.81 2.01
CA ARG A 39 3.59 -21.09 1.33
C ARG A 39 3.53 -20.94 -0.19
N THR A 40 3.43 -19.71 -0.69
CA THR A 40 3.43 -19.43 -2.14
C THR A 40 4.81 -19.81 -2.72
N PRO A 41 4.88 -20.59 -3.81
CA PRO A 41 6.15 -21.01 -4.39
C PRO A 41 7.06 -19.82 -4.73
N ALA A 42 8.35 -19.90 -4.37
CA ALA A 42 9.31 -18.83 -4.66
C ALA A 42 9.52 -18.58 -6.16
N SER A 43 9.17 -19.55 -7.02
CA SER A 43 9.20 -19.46 -8.48
C SER A 43 7.98 -18.74 -9.08
N THR A 44 7.04 -18.28 -8.25
CA THR A 44 5.83 -17.58 -8.71
C THR A 44 6.21 -16.28 -9.43
N SER A 45 5.83 -16.16 -10.70
CA SER A 45 6.12 -15.01 -11.56
C SER A 45 4.88 -14.26 -12.06
N ARG A 46 3.68 -14.78 -11.74
CA ARG A 46 2.37 -14.20 -12.05
C ARG A 46 1.50 -14.23 -10.79
N TRP A 47 0.54 -13.31 -10.69
CA TRP A 47 -0.23 -13.13 -9.47
C TRP A 47 -1.27 -14.26 -9.25
N PRO A 48 -1.20 -14.99 -8.12
CA PRO A 48 -2.23 -15.94 -7.75
C PRO A 48 -3.49 -15.19 -7.32
N ARG A 49 -4.61 -15.41 -8.03
CA ARG A 49 -5.90 -14.84 -7.67
C ARG A 49 -6.53 -15.68 -6.55
N SER A 50 -7.10 -15.02 -5.55
CA SER A 50 -7.89 -15.68 -4.52
C SER A 50 -9.18 -16.26 -5.13
N GLU A 51 -9.57 -17.45 -4.68
CA GLU A 51 -10.88 -18.05 -5.00
C GLU A 51 -12.01 -17.43 -4.18
N HIS A 52 -11.68 -16.78 -3.07
CA HIS A 52 -12.61 -16.08 -2.19
C HIS A 52 -12.61 -14.57 -2.44
N SER A 53 -13.77 -13.92 -2.32
CA SER A 53 -13.89 -12.47 -2.18
C SER A 53 -13.24 -11.97 -0.88
N VAL A 54 -12.79 -10.71 -0.85
CA VAL A 54 -12.27 -10.05 0.36
C VAL A 54 -13.31 -9.94 1.47
N ALA A 55 -14.60 -9.99 1.13
CA ALA A 55 -15.72 -9.95 2.07
C ALA A 55 -16.17 -11.34 2.56
N GLU A 56 -15.70 -12.43 1.93
CA GLU A 56 -16.07 -13.78 2.33
C GLU A 56 -15.37 -14.23 3.61
N ALA A 57 -16.12 -14.92 4.48
CA ALA A 57 -15.61 -15.47 5.74
C ALA A 57 -14.47 -16.50 5.56
N ALA A 58 -14.44 -17.17 4.41
CA ALA A 58 -13.39 -18.13 4.05
C ALA A 58 -12.12 -17.46 3.48
N GLY A 59 -12.16 -16.16 3.19
CA GLY A 59 -11.03 -15.42 2.64
C GLY A 59 -9.91 -15.20 3.65
N ALA A 60 -8.72 -14.86 3.15
CA ALA A 60 -7.54 -14.66 3.98
C ALA A 60 -7.73 -13.56 5.04
N LEU A 61 -8.43 -12.46 4.70
CA LEU A 61 -8.71 -11.37 5.63
C LEU A 61 -9.66 -11.78 6.76
N ALA A 62 -10.71 -12.54 6.44
CA ALA A 62 -11.66 -13.02 7.44
C ALA A 62 -11.06 -14.11 8.35
N ASN A 63 -10.15 -14.91 7.82
CA ASN A 63 -9.36 -15.88 8.58
C ASN A 63 -8.31 -15.24 9.50
N MET A 64 -8.12 -13.91 9.46
CA MET A 64 -7.52 -13.15 10.58
C MET A 64 -8.51 -13.07 11.75
N ALA A 65 -9.02 -14.24 12.16
CA ALA A 65 -10.10 -14.49 13.11
C ALA A 65 -10.02 -13.70 14.43
N PRO A 66 -8.83 -13.34 14.96
CA PRO A 66 -8.74 -12.45 16.11
C PRO A 66 -9.42 -11.08 15.89
N LEU A 67 -9.43 -10.52 14.67
CA LEU A 67 -10.09 -9.23 14.37
C LEU A 67 -11.60 -9.28 14.61
N TYR A 68 -12.22 -10.43 14.34
CA TYR A 68 -13.66 -10.66 14.53
C TYR A 68 -13.99 -11.16 15.95
N ALA A 69 -12.96 -11.37 16.77
CA ALA A 69 -13.06 -11.82 18.15
C ALA A 69 -12.74 -10.70 19.16
N MET A 70 -12.40 -9.49 18.70
CA MET A 70 -12.08 -8.33 19.56
C MET A 70 -13.18 -8.00 20.58
N ASN A 71 -14.42 -8.44 20.33
CA ASN A 71 -15.57 -8.22 21.21
C ASN A 71 -16.18 -9.52 21.78
N LYS A 72 -15.42 -10.63 21.77
CA LYS A 72 -15.88 -11.88 22.39
C LYS A 72 -15.47 -11.94 23.85
N SER A 73 -16.47 -11.95 24.73
CA SER A 73 -16.28 -12.14 26.18
C SER A 73 -15.45 -13.39 26.48
N GLY A 74 -14.44 -13.26 27.34
CA GLY A 74 -13.60 -14.37 27.81
C GLY A 74 -12.25 -14.52 27.10
N LEU A 75 -11.92 -13.64 26.15
CA LEU A 75 -10.57 -13.58 25.56
C LEU A 75 -9.76 -12.45 26.21
N ASN A 76 -8.55 -12.75 26.68
CA ASN A 76 -7.57 -11.76 27.14
C ASN A 76 -6.88 -11.11 25.93
N LEU A 77 -7.64 -10.31 25.18
CA LEU A 77 -7.15 -9.62 23.99
C LEU A 77 -7.05 -8.12 24.24
N ALA A 78 -5.92 -7.54 23.87
CA ALA A 78 -5.73 -6.10 23.79
C ALA A 78 -5.59 -5.70 22.31
N TYR A 79 -6.23 -4.59 21.94
CA TYR A 79 -6.20 -4.11 20.57
C TYR A 79 -6.20 -2.59 20.48
N ALA A 80 -5.68 -2.10 19.35
CA ALA A 80 -5.74 -0.71 18.97
C ALA A 80 -6.11 -0.63 17.50
N THR A 81 -7.11 0.21 17.19
CA THR A 81 -7.43 0.59 15.81
C THR A 81 -6.98 2.03 15.60
N TYR A 82 -6.43 2.32 14.44
CA TYR A 82 -6.09 3.68 14.03
C TYR A 82 -6.60 3.88 12.62
N ASN A 83 -7.25 5.01 12.38
CA ASN A 83 -7.82 5.34 11.07
C ASN A 83 -8.09 6.85 11.04
N ASP A 84 -7.53 7.58 10.07
CA ASP A 84 -7.80 9.03 9.90
C ASP A 84 -9.20 9.32 9.36
N GLN A 85 -9.92 8.28 8.95
CA GLN A 85 -11.30 8.28 8.52
C GLN A 85 -12.03 7.15 9.27
N PRO A 86 -12.21 7.29 10.60
CA PRO A 86 -12.72 6.22 11.45
C PRO A 86 -14.21 5.95 11.18
N PRO A 87 -14.75 4.81 11.67
CA PRO A 87 -16.15 4.48 11.44
C PRO A 87 -17.14 5.48 12.02
N THR A 88 -18.26 5.67 11.33
CA THR A 88 -19.34 6.56 11.81
C THR A 88 -19.89 6.09 13.14
N GLY A 89 -19.99 6.98 14.13
CA GLY A 89 -20.47 6.65 15.48
C GLY A 89 -19.38 6.28 16.49
N THR A 90 -18.10 6.36 16.09
CA THR A 90 -16.97 6.36 17.03
C THR A 90 -16.68 7.78 17.53
N ASP A 91 -16.05 7.91 18.70
CA ASP A 91 -15.64 9.22 19.27
C ASP A 91 -14.57 9.94 18.43
N GLY A 92 -14.06 9.29 17.37
CA GLY A 92 -13.07 9.84 16.45
C GLY A 92 -13.71 10.70 15.36
N ALA A 93 -13.24 11.95 15.25
CA ALA A 93 -13.54 12.78 14.09
C ALA A 93 -12.65 12.40 12.89
N THR A 94 -13.14 12.60 11.66
CA THR A 94 -12.25 12.68 10.50
C THR A 94 -11.42 13.95 10.61
N VAL A 95 -10.10 13.82 10.76
CA VAL A 95 -9.22 14.98 10.97
C VAL A 95 -8.04 14.95 10.00
N ASP A 96 -7.99 15.94 9.11
CA ASP A 96 -6.94 16.07 8.09
C ASP A 96 -5.55 16.44 8.66
N SER A 97 -5.48 16.85 9.93
CA SER A 97 -4.20 17.10 10.63
C SER A 97 -3.55 15.84 11.18
N HIS A 98 -4.29 14.72 11.28
CA HIS A 98 -3.74 13.45 11.76
C HIS A 98 -3.00 12.72 10.65
N GLY A 99 -2.18 11.74 11.05
CA GLY A 99 -1.47 10.90 10.11
C GLY A 99 -2.41 10.18 9.17
N HIS A 100 -2.13 10.20 7.87
CA HIS A 100 -2.91 9.45 6.88
C HIS A 100 -2.51 7.99 6.98
N THR A 101 -3.03 7.27 7.97
CA THR A 101 -2.66 5.89 8.25
C THR A 101 -3.83 5.13 8.86
N LYS A 102 -3.90 3.83 8.54
CA LYS A 102 -5.00 2.95 8.93
C LYS A 102 -4.53 1.53 9.21
N GLY A 103 -5.02 0.94 10.29
CA GLY A 103 -4.68 -0.44 10.63
C GLY A 103 -5.27 -0.88 11.96
N VAL A 104 -4.98 -2.14 12.27
CA VAL A 104 -5.39 -2.80 13.51
C VAL A 104 -4.19 -3.54 14.08
N ILE A 105 -3.90 -3.28 15.36
CA ILE A 105 -2.96 -4.06 16.15
C ILE A 105 -3.78 -4.84 17.16
N LEU A 106 -3.52 -6.13 17.30
CA LEU A 106 -4.22 -7.03 18.18
C LEU A 106 -3.26 -8.05 18.76
N PHE A 107 -3.30 -8.28 20.07
CA PHE A 107 -2.39 -9.19 20.75
C PHE A 107 -3.05 -9.81 21.99
N ASP A 108 -2.61 -11.01 22.32
CA ASP A 108 -2.81 -11.64 23.63
C ASP A 108 -1.47 -11.68 24.39
N GLU A 109 -1.40 -12.48 25.44
CA GLU A 109 -0.17 -12.62 26.25
C GLU A 109 0.98 -13.33 25.52
N GLN A 110 0.74 -13.98 24.37
CA GLN A 110 1.70 -14.85 23.67
C GLN A 110 2.01 -14.41 22.23
N GLN A 111 1.03 -13.83 21.53
CA GLN A 111 1.12 -13.56 20.10
C GLN A 111 0.35 -12.29 19.71
N GLY A 112 0.64 -11.77 18.53
CA GLY A 112 -0.05 -10.61 18.00
C GLY A 112 -0.07 -10.55 16.47
N VAL A 113 -0.97 -9.72 15.97
CA VAL A 113 -1.21 -9.45 14.56
C VAL A 113 -1.22 -7.94 14.37
N TRP A 114 -0.54 -7.49 13.31
CA TRP A 114 -0.63 -6.12 12.84
C TRP A 114 -1.16 -6.12 11.40
N LEU A 115 -2.40 -5.68 11.23
CA LEU A 115 -3.02 -5.49 9.92
C LEU A 115 -2.84 -4.05 9.48
N VAL A 116 -2.28 -3.90 8.28
CA VAL A 116 -2.02 -2.61 7.66
C VAL A 116 -2.87 -2.48 6.40
N HIS A 117 -3.66 -1.41 6.25
CA HIS A 117 -4.56 -1.22 5.10
C HIS A 117 -4.81 0.24 4.73
N SER A 118 -5.52 0.49 3.63
CA SER A 118 -5.92 1.84 3.19
C SER A 118 -7.44 2.09 3.17
N VAL A 119 -8.25 1.12 3.61
CA VAL A 119 -9.72 1.18 3.64
C VAL A 119 -10.24 2.14 4.74
N PRO A 120 -10.95 3.24 4.41
CA PRO A 120 -11.62 4.10 5.41
C PRO A 120 -12.82 3.38 6.04
N ASP A 121 -13.34 3.88 7.16
CA ASP A 121 -14.53 3.30 7.84
C ASP A 121 -14.32 1.83 8.25
N PHE A 122 -13.06 1.40 8.39
CA PHE A 122 -12.67 0.08 8.87
C PHE A 122 -12.11 0.19 10.30
N PRO A 123 -12.46 -0.72 11.23
CA PRO A 123 -13.32 -1.91 11.05
C PRO A 123 -14.80 -1.63 11.37
N GLY A 124 -15.47 -0.76 10.62
CA GLY A 124 -16.87 -0.36 10.87
C GLY A 124 -17.92 -1.47 10.75
N SER A 125 -17.56 -2.65 10.25
CA SER A 125 -18.43 -3.84 10.24
C SER A 125 -18.27 -4.73 11.50
N LEU A 126 -17.30 -4.47 12.38
CA LEU A 126 -16.86 -5.41 13.43
C LEU A 126 -17.15 -4.96 14.87
N THR A 127 -18.31 -4.32 15.05
CA THR A 127 -18.94 -3.96 16.34
C THR A 127 -18.50 -2.64 16.96
N ALA A 128 -19.53 -1.95 17.43
CA ALA A 128 -19.48 -0.75 18.24
C ALA A 128 -19.01 -1.13 19.65
N ASP A 129 -17.75 -0.85 19.97
CA ASP A 129 -17.46 -0.15 21.21
C ASP A 129 -16.12 0.59 21.09
N THR A 130 -16.10 1.73 21.76
CA THR A 130 -15.07 2.75 21.89
C THR A 130 -13.63 2.24 21.86
N THR A 131 -12.82 2.75 20.90
CA THR A 131 -11.36 2.78 21.04
C THR A 131 -10.85 4.19 20.83
N SER A 132 -10.07 4.67 21.79
CA SER A 132 -9.33 5.91 21.70
C SER A 132 -8.27 5.78 20.60
N SER A 133 -8.40 6.61 19.57
CA SER A 133 -7.42 6.70 18.50
C SER A 133 -6.13 7.30 19.08
N PRO A 134 -4.98 6.60 19.03
CA PRO A 134 -3.71 7.23 19.37
C PRO A 134 -3.48 8.37 18.36
N THR A 135 -3.27 9.58 18.85
CA THR A 135 -2.91 10.73 18.00
C THR A 135 -1.57 10.44 17.33
N PRO A 136 -1.52 10.22 16.00
CA PRO A 136 -0.23 10.05 15.33
C PRO A 136 0.48 11.40 15.38
N ALA A 137 1.74 11.39 15.82
CA ALA A 137 2.56 12.58 15.87
C ALA A 137 2.60 13.29 14.50
N ALA A 138 2.49 14.62 14.52
CA ALA A 138 2.68 15.43 13.33
C ALA A 138 4.05 15.15 12.69
N SER A 139 4.08 15.06 11.37
CA SER A 139 5.32 14.88 10.60
C SER A 139 6.28 16.04 10.84
N THR A 140 7.47 15.78 11.38
CA THR A 140 8.59 16.74 11.39
C THR A 140 9.08 16.96 9.96
N ASP A 141 9.71 18.10 9.66
CA ASP A 141 10.19 18.46 8.31
C ASP A 141 11.00 17.34 7.59
N LYS A 142 11.71 16.50 8.36
CA LYS A 142 12.47 15.34 7.87
C LYS A 142 11.61 14.26 7.18
N TRP A 143 10.33 14.13 7.53
CA TRP A 143 9.43 13.06 7.10
C TRP A 143 8.48 13.44 5.96
N ARG A 144 8.54 14.69 5.48
CA ARG A 144 7.72 15.19 4.36
C ARG A 144 7.95 14.38 3.08
N TYR A 145 9.20 13.98 2.83
CA TYR A 145 9.63 13.26 1.63
C TYR A 145 10.15 11.87 2.00
N VAL A 146 9.33 11.10 2.70
CA VAL A 146 9.75 9.80 3.27
C VAL A 146 10.32 8.81 2.26
N TYR A 147 9.85 8.81 1.00
CA TYR A 147 10.36 7.88 0.01
C TYR A 147 11.79 8.26 -0.36
N GLU A 148 12.07 9.56 -0.40
CA GLU A 148 13.35 10.18 -0.71
C GLU A 148 14.31 10.15 0.49
N THR A 149 13.84 10.51 1.69
CA THR A 149 14.66 10.76 2.88
C THR A 149 14.79 9.58 3.82
N ALA A 150 13.98 8.52 3.61
CA ALA A 150 14.05 7.31 4.41
C ALA A 150 14.08 6.05 3.55
N VAL A 151 13.07 5.81 2.70
CA VAL A 151 12.93 4.52 2.01
C VAL A 151 14.09 4.25 1.04
N GLY A 152 14.31 5.15 0.07
CA GLY A 152 15.38 4.97 -0.92
C GLY A 152 16.75 4.91 -0.26
N ILE A 153 16.99 5.78 0.74
CA ILE A 153 18.26 5.82 1.49
C ILE A 153 18.47 4.53 2.29
N THR A 154 17.46 4.06 3.01
CA THR A 154 17.54 2.83 3.84
C THR A 154 17.77 1.60 2.98
N LEU A 155 17.13 1.54 1.80
CA LEU A 155 17.36 0.47 0.84
C LEU A 155 18.71 0.63 0.12
N GLY A 156 19.27 1.84 0.05
CA GLY A 156 20.42 2.15 -0.79
C GLY A 156 20.12 1.93 -2.27
N LYS A 157 18.86 2.08 -2.70
CA LYS A 157 18.40 1.73 -4.06
C LYS A 157 17.50 2.82 -4.61
N ASP A 158 17.53 2.97 -5.93
CA ASP A 158 16.44 3.65 -6.62
C ASP A 158 15.14 2.90 -6.37
N VAL A 159 14.03 3.62 -6.21
CA VAL A 159 12.74 3.02 -5.89
C VAL A 159 11.66 3.49 -6.86
N LEU A 160 10.82 2.55 -7.28
CA LEU A 160 9.55 2.81 -7.92
C LEU A 160 8.50 2.92 -6.83
N VAL A 161 7.69 3.97 -6.88
CA VAL A 161 6.64 4.24 -5.89
C VAL A 161 5.29 4.24 -6.57
N SER A 162 4.40 3.37 -6.12
CA SER A 162 3.00 3.40 -6.50
C SER A 162 2.20 4.07 -5.39
N THR A 163 1.63 5.24 -5.67
CA THR A 163 0.72 5.94 -4.74
C THR A 163 -0.39 6.64 -5.51
N TRP A 164 -1.56 6.79 -4.88
CA TRP A 164 -2.68 7.51 -5.47
C TRP A 164 -2.29 8.92 -5.94
N ARG A 165 -2.42 9.16 -7.26
CA ARG A 165 -2.02 10.43 -7.90
C ARG A 165 -3.17 11.38 -8.22
N ASN A 166 -4.34 11.22 -7.59
CA ASN A 166 -5.53 12.04 -7.83
C ASN A 166 -6.00 12.86 -6.60
N GLY A 167 -5.10 13.15 -5.66
CA GLY A 167 -5.40 13.94 -4.46
C GLY A 167 -5.33 15.48 -4.67
N ARG A 168 -5.55 16.22 -3.58
CA ARG A 168 -5.46 17.69 -3.57
C ARG A 168 -4.01 18.19 -3.53
N GLY A 169 -3.78 19.38 -4.08
CA GLY A 169 -2.52 20.14 -3.93
C GLY A 169 -1.47 19.87 -5.01
N GLY A 170 -1.75 18.99 -5.97
CA GLY A 170 -0.78 18.66 -7.03
C GLY A 170 0.10 17.47 -6.69
N LYS A 171 0.52 16.78 -7.75
CA LYS A 171 1.35 15.58 -7.68
C LYS A 171 2.80 16.00 -7.43
N LEU A 172 3.50 15.33 -6.53
CA LEU A 172 4.94 15.56 -6.39
C LEU A 172 5.66 15.06 -7.67
N PRO A 173 6.70 15.76 -8.15
CA PRO A 173 7.52 15.29 -9.26
C PRO A 173 8.42 14.13 -8.81
N PRO A 174 8.99 13.35 -9.75
CA PRO A 174 10.00 12.35 -9.41
C PRO A 174 11.19 13.01 -8.71
N ALA A 175 11.76 12.32 -7.72
CA ALA A 175 12.95 12.80 -7.02
C ALA A 175 14.18 12.38 -7.80
N CYS A 176 14.78 13.35 -8.48
CA CYS A 176 15.92 13.15 -9.37
C CYS A 176 17.20 13.67 -8.72
N ASN A 177 17.65 12.96 -7.67
CA ASN A 177 18.78 13.36 -6.83
C ASN A 177 20.16 13.29 -7.53
N GLY A 178 20.20 13.11 -8.86
CA GLY A 178 21.45 13.06 -9.63
C GLY A 178 22.39 11.94 -9.15
N VAL A 179 23.62 12.30 -8.80
CA VAL A 179 24.63 11.41 -8.18
C VAL A 179 24.65 11.51 -6.65
N ALA A 180 23.79 12.32 -6.04
CA ALA A 180 23.79 12.59 -4.60
C ALA A 180 22.88 11.66 -3.80
N GLY A 181 22.19 10.71 -4.46
CA GLY A 181 21.34 9.75 -3.77
C GLY A 181 20.36 9.02 -4.69
N PRO A 182 19.57 8.11 -4.12
CA PRO A 182 18.63 7.29 -4.86
C PRO A 182 17.54 8.12 -5.52
N ARG A 183 17.12 7.66 -6.69
CA ARG A 183 15.97 8.22 -7.41
C ARG A 183 14.68 7.63 -6.86
N VAL A 184 13.64 8.46 -6.80
CA VAL A 184 12.28 8.04 -6.42
C VAL A 184 11.34 8.36 -7.56
N LEU A 185 10.95 7.33 -8.31
CA LEU A 185 10.17 7.45 -9.54
C LEU A 185 8.73 7.00 -9.30
N ASP A 186 7.76 7.75 -9.80
CA ASP A 186 6.35 7.41 -9.64
C ASP A 186 5.90 6.41 -10.71
N VAL A 187 5.26 5.32 -10.29
CA VAL A 187 4.57 4.39 -11.18
C VAL A 187 3.35 5.09 -11.79
N LEU A 188 3.19 4.98 -13.10
CA LEU A 188 2.11 5.63 -13.85
C LEU A 188 1.02 4.62 -14.25
N GLN A 189 1.42 3.44 -14.72
CA GLN A 189 0.51 2.40 -15.16
C GLN A 189 0.97 1.04 -14.64
N MET A 190 0.01 0.22 -14.23
CA MET A 190 0.26 -1.12 -13.72
C MET A 190 -0.51 -2.18 -14.51
N ARG A 191 0.02 -3.40 -14.48
CA ARG A 191 -0.61 -4.60 -15.04
C ARG A 191 -0.37 -5.80 -14.13
N PHE A 192 -1.42 -6.54 -13.81
CA PHE A 192 -1.38 -7.73 -12.99
C PHE A 192 -1.78 -8.92 -13.84
N ASP A 193 -0.79 -9.73 -14.23
CA ASP A 193 -1.00 -10.95 -15.00
C ASP A 193 -1.37 -12.10 -14.06
N GLN A 194 -2.51 -12.74 -14.30
CA GLN A 194 -3.02 -13.79 -13.43
C GLN A 194 -2.26 -15.12 -13.65
N ALA A 195 -2.01 -15.88 -12.58
CA ALA A 195 -1.26 -17.13 -12.66
C ALA A 195 -2.05 -18.27 -13.33
N SER A 196 -3.36 -18.34 -13.08
CA SER A 196 -4.24 -19.43 -13.51
C SER A 196 -4.86 -19.25 -14.90
N SER A 197 -4.62 -18.11 -15.56
CA SER A 197 -5.18 -17.81 -16.88
C SER A 197 -4.28 -16.86 -17.67
N ASN A 198 -4.67 -16.53 -18.91
CA ASN A 198 -4.04 -15.44 -19.67
C ASN A 198 -4.70 -14.08 -19.41
N ALA A 199 -5.52 -13.97 -18.36
CA ALA A 199 -6.17 -12.72 -18.00
C ALA A 199 -5.17 -11.76 -17.35
N SER A 200 -5.33 -10.48 -17.64
CA SER A 200 -4.52 -9.41 -17.05
C SER A 200 -5.40 -8.23 -16.63
N LEU A 201 -5.16 -7.69 -15.44
CA LEU A 201 -5.79 -6.47 -14.97
C LEU A 201 -4.82 -5.30 -15.16
N ALA A 202 -5.16 -4.33 -16.01
CA ALA A 202 -4.35 -3.13 -16.22
C ALA A 202 -5.13 -1.87 -15.87
N PHE A 203 -4.45 -0.92 -15.20
CA PHE A 203 -5.04 0.35 -14.81
C PHE A 203 -3.97 1.42 -14.57
N ASP A 204 -4.40 2.68 -14.64
CA ASP A 204 -3.59 3.84 -14.31
C ASP A 204 -3.51 4.02 -12.79
N ASN A 205 -2.36 4.50 -12.31
CA ASN A 205 -2.14 4.72 -10.89
C ASN A 205 -2.99 5.88 -10.31
N THR A 206 -3.73 6.60 -11.14
CA THR A 206 -4.76 7.56 -10.70
C THR A 206 -6.02 6.88 -10.17
N GLU A 207 -6.25 5.63 -10.57
CA GLU A 207 -7.37 4.79 -10.14
C GLU A 207 -6.99 3.89 -8.96
N ASP A 208 -5.71 3.88 -8.56
CA ASP A 208 -5.21 3.05 -7.47
C ASP A 208 -5.00 3.84 -6.18
N HIS A 209 -5.59 3.33 -5.10
CA HIS A 209 -5.37 3.83 -3.74
C HIS A 209 -4.17 3.17 -3.05
N SER A 210 -3.57 2.17 -3.70
CA SER A 210 -2.39 1.44 -3.24
C SER A 210 -1.25 2.39 -2.98
N LYS A 211 -0.44 2.02 -2.00
CA LYS A 211 0.67 2.81 -1.49
C LYS A 211 1.79 1.87 -1.15
N TRP A 212 2.68 1.71 -2.11
CA TRP A 212 3.81 0.83 -1.99
C TRP A 212 5.02 1.31 -2.76
N ALA A 213 6.18 0.77 -2.44
CA ALA A 213 7.41 1.02 -3.17
C ALA A 213 8.22 -0.25 -3.34
N VAL A 214 8.92 -0.37 -4.45
CA VAL A 214 9.80 -1.49 -4.77
C VAL A 214 11.15 -0.97 -5.24
N SER A 215 12.22 -1.59 -4.78
CA SER A 215 13.58 -1.26 -5.21
C SER A 215 13.84 -1.70 -6.64
N LEU A 216 14.53 -0.85 -7.43
CA LEU A 216 15.02 -1.21 -8.75
C LEU A 216 16.29 -2.07 -8.65
N PRO A 217 16.45 -3.09 -9.52
CA PRO A 217 17.70 -3.84 -9.61
C PRO A 217 18.84 -2.97 -10.15
N GLY A 218 20.08 -3.37 -9.88
CA GLY A 218 21.28 -2.67 -10.36
C GLY A 218 21.96 -1.84 -9.28
N LYS A 219 21.98 -0.50 -9.43
CA LYS A 219 22.81 0.43 -8.62
C LYS A 219 22.56 0.28 -7.12
N THR A 220 23.63 0.25 -6.33
CA THR A 220 23.56 0.41 -4.87
C THR A 220 24.20 1.74 -4.49
N TRP A 221 23.56 2.47 -3.59
CA TRP A 221 24.01 3.74 -3.07
C TRP A 221 24.66 3.53 -1.70
N THR A 222 25.97 3.82 -1.59
CA THR A 222 26.71 3.83 -0.33
C THR A 222 27.09 5.26 0.00
N HIS A 223 26.30 5.87 0.87
CA HIS A 223 26.40 7.19 1.54
C HIS A 223 26.86 8.45 0.78
N ASP A 224 27.49 8.38 -0.39
CA ASP A 224 27.92 9.49 -1.26
C ASP A 224 28.27 9.00 -2.70
N LYS A 225 28.16 7.70 -3.02
CA LYS A 225 28.49 7.14 -4.35
C LYS A 225 27.50 6.05 -4.77
N ALA A 226 27.27 5.95 -6.08
CA ALA A 226 26.61 4.81 -6.70
C ALA A 226 27.67 3.80 -7.12
N GLU A 227 27.59 2.58 -6.59
CA GLU A 227 28.38 1.44 -7.04
C GLU A 227 27.48 0.49 -7.85
N GLU A 228 28.00 -0.02 -8.97
CA GLU A 228 27.34 -1.11 -9.69
C GLU A 228 27.51 -2.38 -8.86
N SER A 229 26.50 -2.72 -8.06
CA SER A 229 26.46 -4.02 -7.40
C SER A 229 26.01 -5.07 -8.42
N GLY A 230 26.91 -5.99 -8.77
CA GLY A 230 26.62 -7.18 -9.59
C GLY A 230 25.78 -8.25 -8.87
N GLY A 231 25.09 -7.92 -7.77
CA GLY A 231 24.34 -8.84 -6.94
C GLY A 231 22.87 -8.46 -6.83
N ASN A 232 21.99 -9.44 -7.10
CA ASN A 232 20.53 -9.36 -6.96
C ASN A 232 20.06 -9.49 -5.49
N SER A 233 20.94 -9.25 -4.51
CA SER A 233 20.80 -9.77 -3.15
C SER A 233 20.04 -8.87 -2.17
N ASP A 234 19.84 -7.60 -2.49
CA ASP A 234 19.16 -6.64 -1.59
C ASP A 234 17.89 -6.10 -2.25
N VAL A 235 16.86 -6.93 -2.13
CA VAL A 235 15.55 -6.74 -2.73
C VAL A 235 14.55 -6.37 -1.62
N GLY A 236 14.19 -5.09 -1.55
CA GLY A 236 13.25 -4.55 -0.57
C GLY A 236 11.94 -4.08 -1.21
N TYR A 237 10.84 -4.40 -0.55
CA TYR A 237 9.52 -3.83 -0.80
C TYR A 237 9.03 -3.09 0.44
N VAL A 238 8.26 -2.04 0.21
CA VAL A 238 7.70 -1.20 1.26
C VAL A 238 6.19 -1.02 1.06
N HIS A 239 5.40 -1.23 2.10
CA HIS A 239 3.99 -0.82 2.16
C HIS A 239 3.86 0.46 3.00
N ARG A 240 2.98 1.39 2.59
CA ARG A 240 2.84 2.72 3.22
C ARG A 240 1.40 3.24 3.21
N HIS A 241 1.11 4.29 3.96
CA HIS A 241 -0.19 4.98 3.93
C HIS A 241 -0.19 6.42 3.43
N ALA A 242 0.96 7.10 3.36
CA ALA A 242 0.98 8.43 2.74
C ALA A 242 1.27 8.34 1.24
N HIS A 243 0.49 9.08 0.47
CA HIS A 243 0.64 9.20 -0.98
C HIS A 243 1.53 10.40 -1.36
N ARG A 244 2.16 10.37 -2.54
CA ARG A 244 3.07 11.43 -3.03
C ARG A 244 2.31 12.63 -3.63
N MET A 245 1.41 13.21 -2.83
CA MET A 245 0.69 14.44 -3.16
C MET A 245 1.04 15.54 -2.15
N GLN A 246 1.08 16.79 -2.60
CA GLN A 246 1.50 17.92 -1.76
C GLN A 246 0.64 18.10 -0.50
N SER A 247 -0.66 17.75 -0.56
CA SER A 247 -1.57 17.78 0.60
C SER A 247 -1.16 16.86 1.76
N GLN A 248 -0.36 15.82 1.52
CA GLN A 248 0.00 14.86 2.56
C GLN A 248 1.32 15.17 3.25
N LEU A 249 2.12 16.12 2.75
CA LEU A 249 3.46 16.39 3.29
C LEU A 249 3.45 16.71 4.79
N ARG A 250 2.36 17.31 5.29
CA ARG A 250 2.22 17.72 6.69
C ARG A 250 1.55 16.67 7.58
N ARG A 251 1.16 15.52 7.01
CA ARG A 251 0.48 14.44 7.74
C ARG A 251 1.50 13.38 8.13
N GLY A 252 1.37 12.85 9.35
CA GLY A 252 2.09 11.65 9.76
C GLY A 252 1.71 10.44 8.90
N GLY A 253 2.45 9.35 9.03
CA GLY A 253 2.13 8.09 8.38
C GLY A 253 3.19 7.05 8.63
N GLU A 254 2.83 5.79 8.46
CA GLU A 254 3.70 4.65 8.73
C GLU A 254 4.13 3.96 7.43
N THR A 255 5.20 3.17 7.54
CA THR A 255 5.70 2.35 6.44
C THR A 255 6.34 1.08 6.99
N LEU A 256 6.10 -0.07 6.33
CA LEU A 256 6.73 -1.35 6.65
C LEU A 256 7.65 -1.75 5.50
N CYS A 257 8.91 -2.05 5.81
CA CYS A 257 9.90 -2.51 4.84
C CYS A 257 10.29 -3.96 5.12
N PHE A 258 10.26 -4.82 4.11
CA PHE A 258 10.70 -6.21 4.23
C PHE A 258 11.31 -6.73 2.92
N ARG A 259 12.07 -7.81 3.03
CA ARG A 259 12.76 -8.45 1.90
C ARG A 259 12.04 -9.73 1.51
N ASN A 260 11.58 -9.80 0.27
CA ASN A 260 10.94 -10.99 -0.30
C ASN A 260 11.14 -10.98 -1.82
N ALA A 261 11.98 -11.90 -2.33
CA ALA A 261 12.35 -11.93 -3.75
C ALA A 261 11.16 -12.21 -4.67
N MET A 262 10.25 -13.10 -4.26
CA MET A 262 9.06 -13.46 -5.04
C MET A 262 8.11 -12.26 -5.14
N LEU A 263 7.75 -11.63 -4.02
CA LEU A 263 6.86 -10.48 -4.01
C LEU A 263 7.47 -9.28 -4.75
N HIS A 264 8.77 -9.05 -4.60
CA HIS A 264 9.48 -8.02 -5.34
C HIS A 264 9.42 -8.25 -6.85
N GLY A 265 9.67 -9.48 -7.31
CA GLY A 265 9.55 -9.84 -8.72
C GLY A 265 8.14 -9.62 -9.25
N LEU A 266 7.11 -10.04 -8.50
CA LEU A 266 5.70 -9.81 -8.86
C LEU A 266 5.38 -8.32 -9.03
N LEU A 267 5.82 -7.48 -8.08
CA LEU A 267 5.54 -6.05 -8.11
C LEU A 267 6.31 -5.31 -9.18
N LEU A 268 7.60 -5.63 -9.39
CA LEU A 268 8.38 -5.05 -10.48
C LEU A 268 7.78 -5.41 -11.84
N ASN A 269 7.41 -6.67 -12.04
CA ASN A 269 6.78 -7.13 -13.28
C ASN A 269 5.41 -6.49 -13.51
N SER A 270 4.77 -5.98 -12.45
CA SER A 270 3.51 -5.26 -12.55
C SER A 270 3.63 -3.81 -13.01
N VAL A 271 4.83 -3.22 -13.02
CA VAL A 271 5.02 -1.85 -13.50
C VAL A 271 5.11 -1.83 -15.02
N VAL A 272 4.12 -1.21 -15.67
CA VAL A 272 4.11 -1.02 -17.14
C VAL A 272 4.88 0.24 -17.53
N SER A 273 4.67 1.32 -16.79
CA SER A 273 5.37 2.59 -17.02
C SER A 273 5.52 3.38 -15.71
N HIS A 274 6.55 4.22 -15.67
CA HIS A 274 6.85 5.11 -14.56
C HIS A 274 7.43 6.43 -15.08
N ASP A 275 7.37 7.48 -14.27
CA ASP A 275 7.99 8.76 -14.59
C ASP A 275 9.52 8.62 -14.75
N THR A 276 10.12 9.51 -15.52
CA THR A 276 11.57 9.52 -15.75
C THR A 276 12.19 10.81 -15.25
N CYS A 277 13.47 10.72 -14.86
CA CYS A 277 14.26 11.90 -14.59
C CYS A 277 14.74 12.52 -15.92
N PRO A 278 14.74 13.86 -16.06
CA PRO A 278 15.34 14.53 -17.20
C PRO A 278 16.78 14.05 -17.41
N ARG A 279 17.19 13.82 -18.66
CA ARG A 279 18.60 13.59 -18.97
C ARG A 279 19.36 14.89 -18.68
N ASN A 280 20.44 14.83 -17.92
CA ASN A 280 21.36 15.95 -17.80
C ASN A 280 21.90 16.27 -19.20
N THR A 281 21.44 17.38 -19.79
CA THR A 281 21.97 17.90 -21.07
C THR A 281 23.29 18.65 -20.88
N ALA A 282 23.85 18.67 -19.67
CA ALA A 282 25.14 19.28 -19.36
C ALA A 282 26.29 18.25 -19.45
N ALA A 283 26.51 17.72 -20.64
CA ALA A 283 27.75 17.04 -21.04
C ALA A 283 27.75 16.88 -22.57
N ALA A 284 27.96 17.99 -23.27
CA ALA A 284 28.35 18.04 -24.69
C ALA A 284 29.36 19.17 -24.84
#